data_AF-A0A2M9IQV1-F1
#
_entry.id   AF-A0A2M9IQV1-F1
#
_cell.length_a   1.000
_cell.length_b   1.000
_cell.length_c   1.000
_cell.angle_alpha   90.00
_cell.angle_beta   90.00
_cell.angle_gamma   90.00
#
_symmetry.space_group_name_H-M   'P 1'
#
loop_
_entity.id
_entity.type
_entity.pdbx_description
1 polymer ?
#
loop_
_entity_poly.entity_id
_entity_poly.type
_entity_poly.pdbx_seq_one_letter_code
_entity_poly.pdbx_strand_id
1 'polypeptide(L)'
;MGGPGEPPEGTPEGVPGGAEDEYRSVVFDESFVRAARLQEYSALERLTDHTPAVRSRPPMRRGLSRQALLLVLLIIVAFGTAIYMGVRHPYQSAQAQRPVEPLRMTVVPLAPQGKVPGAADPAYLYAHSPAAQFSVGAEGVPLPTVRSTAHFSDSQVVAALTIAKEYIVASSLYPEVLTGGRTDPVRALLDAGQLDQFDQSFDRPAADGRHAATGWLVRFDPARVELAGREIRVQGSLQAAETDSSTLEVGADHTFVYALKPAGSGAHAPSSLFTVRRELQFRFTPDDLRLHQVQILVSYTEAGPLSCAGDSARQFEPLLAGQTAKAGSPPGTDPYATDTAAAVCGSLAHSAEPTVG
;
A
#
# COMPACT_ATOMS: atom_id res chain seq x y z
N MET A 1 -7.65 24.82 39.29
CA MET A 1 -8.88 25.65 39.41
C MET A 1 -9.89 24.84 40.19
N GLY A 2 -10.24 25.31 41.39
CA GLY A 2 -11.14 24.60 42.32
C GLY A 2 -10.67 24.73 43.77
N GLY A 3 -10.73 25.94 44.33
CA GLY A 3 -10.50 26.19 45.76
C GLY A 3 -11.75 25.83 46.59
N PRO A 4 -11.61 25.45 47.88
CA PRO A 4 -12.74 25.19 48.77
C PRO A 4 -13.49 26.48 49.09
N GLY A 5 -14.81 26.48 48.89
CA GLY A 5 -15.69 27.63 49.04
C GLY A 5 -15.87 28.09 50.49
N GLU A 6 -16.06 29.40 50.62
CA GLU A 6 -16.48 30.11 51.83
C GLU A 6 -17.83 29.58 52.38
N PRO A 7 -18.06 29.70 53.69
CA PRO A 7 -19.33 29.31 54.31
C PRO A 7 -20.43 30.34 54.02
N PRO A 8 -21.71 29.93 53.95
CA PRO A 8 -22.78 30.82 53.54
C PRO A 8 -23.16 31.84 54.62
N GLU A 9 -23.25 33.11 54.22
CA GLU A 9 -24.04 34.15 54.90
C GLU A 9 -25.53 33.98 54.52
N GLY A 10 -26.42 34.16 55.50
CA GLY A 10 -27.84 34.35 55.26
C GLY A 10 -28.76 33.56 56.19
N THR A 11 -29.25 34.22 57.24
CA THR A 11 -30.40 33.80 58.07
C THR A 11 -31.72 34.15 57.36
N PRO A 12 -32.73 33.26 57.33
CA PRO A 12 -34.06 33.61 56.84
C PRO A 12 -34.87 34.38 57.88
N GLU A 13 -35.49 35.47 57.45
CA GLU A 13 -36.48 36.24 58.21
C GLU A 13 -37.64 35.35 58.68
N GLY A 14 -37.94 35.42 59.98
CA GLY A 14 -39.14 34.86 60.59
C GLY A 14 -39.20 35.22 62.06
N VAL A 15 -40.17 36.06 62.44
CA VAL A 15 -40.50 36.48 63.81
C VAL A 15 -42.01 36.26 63.99
N PRO A 16 -42.58 36.05 65.20
CA PRO A 16 -42.02 35.61 66.48
C PRO A 16 -42.76 34.38 67.06
N GLY A 17 -42.13 33.64 67.97
CA GLY A 17 -42.89 32.90 68.98
C GLY A 17 -42.16 31.74 69.63
N GLY A 18 -41.94 31.83 70.95
CA GLY A 18 -41.66 30.69 71.81
C GLY A 18 -40.19 30.47 72.11
N ALA A 19 -39.70 31.12 73.17
CA ALA A 19 -38.47 30.75 73.83
C ALA A 19 -38.61 29.33 74.40
N GLU A 20 -37.71 28.41 74.00
CA GLU A 20 -37.13 27.35 74.86
C GLU A 20 -36.20 26.34 74.12
N ASP A 21 -36.03 26.41 72.80
CA ASP A 21 -35.24 25.40 72.04
C ASP A 21 -33.85 25.87 71.50
N GLU A 22 -33.21 26.86 72.12
CA GLU A 22 -31.91 27.39 71.65
C GLU A 22 -30.69 26.48 71.95
N TYR A 23 -30.84 25.46 72.81
CA TYR A 23 -29.70 24.65 73.27
C TYR A 23 -29.64 23.22 72.70
N ARG A 24 -30.50 22.87 71.74
CA ARG A 24 -30.59 21.48 71.21
C ARG A 24 -29.76 21.19 69.97
N SER A 25 -29.09 22.19 69.40
CA SER A 25 -28.28 22.04 68.17
C SER A 25 -26.76 22.02 68.39
N VAL A 26 -26.27 22.19 69.62
CA VAL A 26 -24.84 22.04 69.94
C VAL A 26 -24.56 20.60 70.41
N VAL A 27 -24.95 19.63 69.59
CA VAL A 27 -24.51 18.24 69.77
C VAL A 27 -23.17 18.14 69.05
N PHE A 28 -22.09 18.03 69.82
CA PHE A 28 -20.75 17.78 69.27
C PHE A 28 -20.81 16.55 68.36
N ASP A 29 -20.70 16.76 67.06
CA ASP A 29 -20.72 15.67 66.09
C ASP A 29 -19.41 14.87 66.17
N GLU A 30 -19.42 13.65 65.64
CA GLU A 30 -18.23 12.77 65.68
C GLU A 30 -17.03 13.41 64.93
N SER A 31 -17.31 14.36 64.02
CA SER A 31 -16.30 15.09 63.26
C SER A 31 -15.57 16.12 64.13
N PHE A 32 -16.29 16.86 64.99
CA PHE A 32 -15.74 17.81 65.96
C PHE A 32 -14.86 17.11 67.00
N VAL A 33 -15.32 15.96 67.52
CA VAL A 33 -14.54 15.15 68.47
C VAL A 33 -13.25 14.62 67.83
N ARG A 34 -13.27 14.26 66.54
CA ARG A 34 -12.07 13.82 65.81
C ARG A 34 -11.12 14.96 65.45
N ALA A 35 -11.63 16.18 65.25
CA ALA A 35 -10.84 17.37 64.94
C ALA A 35 -10.14 17.98 66.17
N ALA A 36 -10.57 17.64 67.39
CA ALA A 36 -9.95 18.08 68.62
C ALA A 36 -8.48 17.61 68.73
N ARG A 37 -7.56 18.57 68.78
CA ARG A 37 -6.10 18.34 68.83
C ARG A 37 -5.57 18.03 70.24
N LEU A 38 -6.47 18.02 71.22
CA LEU A 38 -6.19 17.92 72.64
C LEU A 38 -6.94 16.72 73.21
N GLN A 39 -6.25 15.87 73.96
CA GLN A 39 -6.83 14.71 74.62
C GLN A 39 -6.56 14.81 76.14
N GLU A 40 -7.62 14.71 76.94
CA GLU A 40 -7.50 14.65 78.39
C GLU A 40 -7.01 13.28 78.86
N TYR A 41 -6.22 13.29 79.94
CA TYR A 41 -5.75 12.07 80.61
C TYR A 41 -6.89 11.38 81.36
N SER A 42 -6.86 10.05 81.41
CA SER A 42 -7.85 9.27 82.17
C SER A 42 -7.68 9.44 83.68
N ALA A 43 -8.74 9.18 84.46
CA ALA A 43 -8.73 9.36 85.91
C ALA A 43 -7.63 8.53 86.63
N LEU A 44 -7.24 7.39 86.04
CA LEU A 44 -6.17 6.54 86.56
C LEU A 44 -4.77 7.13 86.30
N GLU A 45 -4.57 7.79 85.16
CA GLU A 45 -3.28 8.38 84.75
C GLU A 45 -2.94 9.68 85.49
N ARG A 46 -3.93 10.35 86.10
CA ARG A 46 -3.74 11.54 86.93
C ARG A 46 -3.20 11.25 88.34
N LEU A 47 -3.18 9.97 88.76
CA LEU A 47 -2.74 9.58 90.10
C LEU A 47 -1.23 9.63 90.29
N THR A 48 -0.44 9.61 89.21
CA THR A 48 1.02 9.38 89.30
C THR A 48 1.89 10.61 89.07
N ASP A 49 1.39 11.71 88.51
CA ASP A 49 2.21 12.93 88.37
C ASP A 49 1.36 14.20 88.11
N HIS A 50 1.74 15.34 88.69
CA HIS A 50 1.01 16.61 88.62
C HIS A 50 1.66 17.58 87.62
N THR A 51 1.42 17.36 86.34
CA THR A 51 1.74 18.29 85.23
C THR A 51 0.53 18.33 84.26
N PRO A 52 0.39 19.36 83.39
CA PRO A 52 -0.93 19.87 82.95
C PRO A 52 -1.86 18.83 82.32
N ALA A 53 -3.17 18.99 82.56
CA ALA A 53 -4.23 17.98 82.38
C ALA A 53 -4.54 17.54 80.94
N VAL A 54 -3.73 17.95 79.96
CA VAL A 54 -4.00 17.79 78.53
C VAL A 54 -2.72 17.48 77.77
N ARG A 55 -2.76 16.50 76.85
CA ARG A 55 -1.69 16.23 75.89
C ARG A 55 -2.11 16.50 74.45
N SER A 56 -1.16 16.92 73.62
CA SER A 56 -1.35 17.05 72.17
C SER A 56 -1.35 15.66 71.51
N ARG A 57 -2.31 15.42 70.61
CA ARG A 57 -2.35 14.19 69.80
C ARG A 57 -1.29 14.26 68.69
N PRO A 58 -0.46 13.21 68.47
CA PRO A 58 0.45 13.17 67.32
C PRO A 58 -0.34 13.11 66.00
N PRO A 59 0.11 13.78 64.92
CA PRO A 59 -0.59 13.79 63.65
C PRO A 59 -0.61 12.40 63.01
N MET A 60 -1.80 11.91 62.66
CA MET A 60 -2.01 10.61 62.04
C MET A 60 -1.50 10.65 60.59
N ARG A 61 -0.21 10.36 60.37
CA ARG A 61 0.35 10.16 59.03
C ARG A 61 -0.21 8.86 58.47
N ARG A 62 -1.29 8.94 57.67
CA ARG A 62 -1.68 7.85 56.76
C ARG A 62 -0.60 7.73 55.69
N GLY A 63 0.43 6.93 55.95
CA GLY A 63 1.27 6.42 54.87
C GLY A 63 0.40 5.61 53.92
N LEU A 64 0.58 5.78 52.61
CA LEU A 64 -0.09 4.89 51.65
C LEU A 64 0.26 3.45 52.03
N SER A 65 -0.77 2.65 52.29
CA SER A 65 -0.57 1.24 52.61
C SER A 65 0.20 0.59 51.45
N ARG A 66 1.09 -0.36 51.75
CA ARG A 66 1.83 -1.11 50.71
C ARG A 66 0.89 -1.69 49.65
N GLN A 67 -0.36 -1.96 50.02
CA GLN A 67 -1.44 -2.40 49.13
C GLN A 67 -1.86 -1.34 48.10
N ALA A 68 -1.94 -0.06 48.48
CA ALA A 68 -2.25 1.02 47.54
C ALA A 68 -1.11 1.24 46.53
N LEU A 69 0.15 1.11 46.96
CA LEU A 69 1.31 1.14 46.07
C LEU A 69 1.31 -0.03 45.09
N LEU A 70 1.00 -1.25 45.56
CA LEU A 70 0.85 -2.43 44.71
C LEU A 70 -0.28 -2.28 43.69
N LEU A 71 -1.42 -1.71 44.09
CA LEU A 71 -2.54 -1.44 43.20
C LEU A 71 -2.15 -0.46 42.08
N VAL A 72 -1.49 0.65 42.43
CA VAL A 72 -1.02 1.65 41.45
C VAL A 72 0.00 1.04 40.49
N LEU A 73 0.92 0.21 40.99
CA LEU A 73 1.88 -0.52 40.15
C LEU A 73 1.15 -1.44 39.16
N LEU A 74 0.14 -2.20 39.61
CA LEU A 74 -0.67 -3.07 38.75
C LEU A 74 -1.41 -2.27 37.67
N ILE A 75 -1.96 -1.11 38.02
CA ILE A 75 -2.63 -0.22 37.05
C ILE A 75 -1.64 0.29 35.99
N ILE A 76 -0.45 0.73 36.42
CA ILE A 76 0.60 1.21 35.49
C ILE A 76 1.06 0.08 34.56
N VAL A 77 1.27 -1.13 35.09
CA VAL A 77 1.64 -2.29 34.28
C VAL A 77 0.52 -2.65 33.31
N ALA A 78 -0.74 -2.71 33.76
CA ALA A 78 -1.88 -3.01 32.89
C ALA A 78 -2.02 -1.97 31.76
N PHE A 79 -1.95 -0.68 32.08
CA PHE A 79 -2.01 0.39 31.08
C PHE A 79 -0.79 0.38 30.15
N GLY A 80 0.41 0.19 30.68
CA GLY A 80 1.63 0.07 29.88
C GLY A 80 1.56 -1.12 28.93
N THR A 81 0.98 -2.24 29.37
CA THR A 81 0.77 -3.42 28.53
C THR A 81 -0.29 -3.16 27.46
N ALA A 82 -1.40 -2.50 27.81
CA ALA A 82 -2.46 -2.12 26.87
C ALA A 82 -1.97 -1.12 25.82
N ILE A 83 -1.17 -0.11 26.21
CA ILE A 83 -0.57 0.85 25.29
C ILE A 83 0.49 0.16 24.43
N TYR A 84 1.31 -0.73 25.00
CA TYR A 84 2.30 -1.50 24.25
C TYR A 84 1.63 -2.41 23.20
N MET A 85 0.54 -3.10 23.56
CA MET A 85 -0.27 -3.87 22.62
C MET A 85 -1.11 -3.01 21.65
N GLY A 86 -1.40 -1.75 22.01
CA GLY A 86 -2.07 -0.80 21.14
C GLY A 86 -1.13 -0.08 20.17
N VAL A 87 0.19 -0.08 20.42
CA VAL A 87 1.20 0.52 19.54
C VAL A 87 1.88 -0.55 18.68
N ARG A 88 2.11 -1.75 19.24
CA ARG A 88 2.47 -2.95 18.48
C ARG A 88 1.18 -3.72 18.22
N HIS A 89 0.60 -3.61 17.03
CA HIS A 89 -0.61 -4.36 16.66
C HIS A 89 -0.27 -5.73 16.03
N PRO A 90 -0.17 -6.85 16.76
CA PRO A 90 -0.28 -8.19 16.17
C PRO A 90 -1.75 -8.65 16.05
N TYR A 91 -2.71 -7.81 16.44
CA TYR A 91 -4.15 -8.09 16.35
C TYR A 91 -4.87 -6.95 15.61
N GLN A 92 -4.48 -6.68 14.36
CA GLN A 92 -5.54 -6.39 13.39
C GLN A 92 -6.26 -7.72 13.19
N SER A 93 -7.52 -7.73 13.61
CA SER A 93 -8.45 -8.83 13.52
C SER A 93 -8.25 -9.64 12.23
N ALA A 94 -7.92 -10.91 12.41
CA ALA A 94 -8.11 -12.00 11.47
C ALA A 94 -9.61 -12.23 11.14
N GLN A 95 -10.37 -11.15 10.97
CA GLN A 95 -11.67 -11.16 10.30
C GLN A 95 -11.39 -11.15 8.80
N ALA A 96 -10.97 -12.33 8.33
CA ALA A 96 -10.90 -12.70 6.92
C ALA A 96 -10.23 -11.65 6.01
N GLN A 97 -8.91 -11.44 6.14
CA GLN A 97 -8.14 -11.13 4.93
C GLN A 97 -8.38 -12.31 3.98
N ARG A 98 -9.28 -12.13 3.02
CA ARG A 98 -9.35 -13.05 1.88
C ARG A 98 -7.92 -13.17 1.36
N PRO A 99 -7.39 -14.39 1.17
CA PRO A 99 -6.06 -14.55 0.59
C PRO A 99 -6.00 -13.74 -0.70
N VAL A 100 -5.02 -12.84 -0.80
CA VAL A 100 -4.77 -12.11 -2.04
C VAL A 100 -4.40 -13.15 -3.09
N GLU A 101 -5.09 -13.12 -4.22
CA GLU A 101 -4.83 -14.09 -5.28
C GLU A 101 -3.45 -13.80 -5.92
N PRO A 102 -2.60 -14.82 -6.09
CA PRO A 102 -1.34 -14.62 -6.81
C PRO A 102 -1.61 -14.28 -8.27
N LEU A 103 -0.82 -13.34 -8.81
CA LEU A 103 -0.88 -12.93 -10.21
C LEU A 103 -0.70 -14.14 -11.12
N ARG A 104 -1.59 -14.27 -12.11
CA ARG A 104 -1.40 -15.17 -13.26
C ARG A 104 -0.89 -14.39 -14.45
N MET A 105 0.12 -14.93 -15.12
CA MET A 105 0.74 -14.24 -16.24
C MET A 105 0.94 -15.13 -17.45
N THR A 106 0.85 -14.51 -18.63
CA THR A 106 1.20 -15.10 -19.91
C THR A 106 2.04 -14.09 -20.67
N VAL A 107 3.22 -14.52 -21.14
CA VAL A 107 4.13 -13.69 -21.94
C VAL A 107 4.34 -14.38 -23.28
N VAL A 108 3.89 -13.74 -24.35
CA VAL A 108 3.95 -14.25 -25.71
C VAL A 108 4.98 -13.43 -26.50
N PRO A 109 6.19 -13.96 -26.76
CA PRO A 109 7.10 -13.35 -27.70
C PRO A 109 6.53 -13.41 -29.12
N LEU A 110 6.72 -12.34 -29.89
CA LEU A 110 6.29 -12.21 -31.28
C LEU A 110 7.51 -12.17 -32.19
N ALA A 111 7.68 -13.21 -33.00
CA ALA A 111 8.80 -13.33 -33.92
C ALA A 111 8.54 -12.60 -35.26
N PRO A 112 9.43 -11.71 -35.71
CA PRO A 112 9.33 -11.09 -37.03
C PRO A 112 9.47 -12.15 -38.12
N GLN A 113 8.74 -11.97 -39.22
CA GLN A 113 8.82 -12.87 -40.38
C GLN A 113 10.07 -12.62 -41.25
N GLY A 114 10.67 -11.44 -41.13
CA GLY A 114 11.83 -11.02 -41.91
C GLY A 114 12.88 -10.29 -41.08
N LYS A 115 13.65 -9.43 -41.76
CA LYS A 115 14.56 -8.51 -41.08
C LYS A 115 13.76 -7.43 -40.38
N VAL A 116 14.09 -7.15 -39.13
CA VAL A 116 13.50 -6.05 -38.38
C VAL A 116 13.80 -4.74 -39.10
N PRO A 117 12.78 -3.95 -39.47
CA PRO A 117 12.96 -2.64 -40.06
C PRO A 117 13.70 -1.69 -39.12
N GLY A 118 14.49 -0.78 -39.69
CA GLY A 118 15.13 0.26 -38.90
C GLY A 118 15.55 1.47 -39.72
N ALA A 119 15.69 2.59 -39.02
CA ALA A 119 16.09 3.88 -39.58
C ALA A 119 16.88 4.67 -38.53
N ALA A 120 17.69 5.62 -38.96
CA ALA A 120 18.47 6.47 -38.04
C ALA A 120 17.57 7.40 -37.21
N ASP A 121 16.42 7.82 -37.75
CA ASP A 121 15.47 8.70 -37.07
C ASP A 121 14.28 7.89 -36.48
N PRO A 122 14.13 7.84 -35.15
CA PRO A 122 12.96 7.24 -34.50
C PRO A 122 11.63 7.88 -34.89
N ALA A 123 11.60 9.19 -35.14
CA ALA A 123 10.36 9.89 -35.49
C ALA A 123 9.84 9.43 -36.86
N TYR A 124 10.75 9.21 -37.82
CA TYR A 124 10.44 8.58 -39.10
C TYR A 124 9.80 7.20 -38.90
N LEU A 125 10.35 6.35 -38.03
CA LEU A 125 9.78 5.02 -37.78
C LEU A 125 8.36 5.10 -37.20
N TYR A 126 8.16 5.95 -36.20
CA TYR A 126 6.83 6.12 -35.61
C TYR A 126 5.81 6.61 -36.65
N ALA A 127 6.17 7.62 -37.46
CA ALA A 127 5.31 8.18 -38.48
C ALA A 127 4.93 7.18 -39.59
N HIS A 128 5.75 6.16 -39.84
CA HIS A 128 5.52 5.13 -40.85
C HIS A 128 5.09 3.79 -40.25
N SER A 129 4.48 3.82 -39.06
CA SER A 129 3.95 2.65 -38.36
C SER A 129 2.53 2.93 -37.84
N PRO A 130 1.80 1.91 -37.38
CA PRO A 130 0.56 2.12 -36.63
C PRO A 130 0.74 2.91 -35.33
N ALA A 131 1.96 3.24 -34.89
CA ALA A 131 2.15 4.09 -33.72
C ALA A 131 2.01 5.59 -34.04
N ALA A 132 1.84 5.99 -35.31
CA ALA A 132 1.75 7.39 -35.72
C ALA A 132 0.57 8.12 -35.05
N GLN A 133 -0.54 7.43 -34.81
CA GLN A 133 -1.73 7.98 -34.14
C GLN A 133 -1.73 7.81 -32.61
N PHE A 134 -0.65 7.26 -32.03
CA PHE A 134 -0.57 7.03 -30.59
C PHE A 134 -0.11 8.29 -29.87
N SER A 135 -0.65 8.51 -28.68
CA SER A 135 -0.23 9.58 -27.77
C SER A 135 1.17 9.29 -27.21
N VAL A 136 1.82 10.31 -26.65
CA VAL A 136 3.16 10.16 -26.06
C VAL A 136 3.05 9.94 -24.55
N GLY A 137 3.74 8.92 -24.05
CA GLY A 137 3.86 8.64 -22.61
C GLY A 137 2.51 8.49 -21.90
N ALA A 138 2.38 9.11 -20.73
CA ALA A 138 1.21 8.97 -19.86
C ALA A 138 -0.10 9.58 -20.43
N GLU A 139 0.00 10.38 -21.50
CA GLU A 139 -1.17 10.89 -22.22
C GLU A 139 -1.91 9.77 -22.98
N GLY A 140 -1.22 8.67 -23.33
CA GLY A 140 -1.84 7.49 -23.94
C GLY A 140 -2.49 6.53 -22.94
N VAL A 141 -2.55 6.91 -21.67
CA VAL A 141 -3.28 6.20 -20.59
C VAL A 141 -4.38 7.13 -20.05
N PRO A 142 -5.40 7.48 -20.85
CA PRO A 142 -6.45 8.39 -20.42
C PRO A 142 -7.34 7.71 -19.38
N LEU A 143 -7.81 8.49 -18.39
CA LEU A 143 -8.86 8.01 -17.49
C LEU A 143 -10.22 8.11 -18.22
N PRO A 144 -11.07 7.08 -18.17
CA PRO A 144 -12.39 7.14 -18.75
C PRO A 144 -13.28 8.11 -17.95
N THR A 145 -14.44 8.43 -18.51
CA THR A 145 -15.49 9.11 -17.74
C THR A 145 -15.99 8.18 -16.63
N VAL A 146 -16.04 8.72 -15.40
CA VAL A 146 -16.33 7.93 -14.20
C VAL A 146 -17.76 8.18 -13.73
N ARG A 147 -18.41 7.12 -13.23
CA ARG A 147 -19.66 7.19 -12.48
C ARG A 147 -19.60 6.22 -11.31
N SER A 148 -20.29 6.57 -10.23
CA SER A 148 -20.50 5.70 -9.09
C SER A 148 -21.18 4.41 -9.50
N THR A 149 -20.91 3.38 -8.71
CA THR A 149 -21.54 2.07 -8.83
C THR A 149 -22.54 1.87 -7.69
N ALA A 150 -23.01 0.65 -7.46
CA ALA A 150 -23.98 0.39 -6.41
C ALA A 150 -23.37 0.59 -5.02
N HIS A 151 -22.10 0.23 -4.86
CA HIS A 151 -21.41 0.24 -3.56
C HIS A 151 -20.16 1.13 -3.53
N PHE A 152 -19.70 1.68 -4.67
CA PHE A 152 -18.55 2.59 -4.72
C PHE A 152 -18.95 4.00 -5.17
N SER A 153 -18.46 5.01 -4.45
CA SER A 153 -18.62 6.42 -4.80
C SER A 153 -17.80 6.80 -6.04
N ASP A 154 -18.14 7.94 -6.66
CA ASP A 154 -17.35 8.51 -7.76
C ASP A 154 -15.86 8.62 -7.39
N SER A 155 -15.57 9.10 -6.18
CA SER A 155 -14.20 9.27 -5.69
C SER A 155 -13.45 7.95 -5.55
N GLN A 156 -14.12 6.86 -5.15
CA GLN A 156 -13.51 5.55 -5.03
C GLN A 156 -13.20 4.95 -6.41
N VAL A 157 -14.12 5.09 -7.38
CA VAL A 157 -13.88 4.62 -8.75
C VAL A 157 -12.75 5.44 -9.42
N VAL A 158 -12.71 6.76 -9.21
CA VAL A 158 -11.60 7.61 -9.68
C VAL A 158 -10.28 7.19 -9.02
N ALA A 159 -10.26 6.90 -7.72
CA ALA A 159 -9.06 6.44 -7.03
C ALA A 159 -8.53 5.13 -7.63
N ALA A 160 -9.39 4.14 -7.86
CA ALA A 160 -9.01 2.86 -8.46
C ALA A 160 -8.39 3.04 -9.86
N LEU A 161 -9.04 3.81 -10.72
CA LEU A 161 -8.56 4.12 -12.06
C LEU A 161 -7.22 4.89 -12.04
N THR A 162 -7.03 5.77 -11.05
CA THR A 162 -5.79 6.53 -10.86
C THR A 162 -4.65 5.63 -10.42
N ILE A 163 -4.85 4.75 -9.43
CA ILE A 163 -3.84 3.79 -8.97
C ILE A 163 -3.47 2.83 -10.12
N ALA A 164 -4.45 2.33 -10.88
CA ALA A 164 -4.20 1.49 -12.05
C ALA A 164 -3.36 2.22 -13.12
N LYS A 165 -3.69 3.48 -13.40
CA LYS A 165 -2.89 4.32 -14.31
C LYS A 165 -1.45 4.50 -13.81
N GLU A 166 -1.26 4.78 -12.52
CA GLU A 166 0.06 4.92 -11.93
C GLU A 166 0.89 3.64 -12.06
N TYR A 167 0.28 2.48 -11.82
CA TYR A 167 0.93 1.18 -12.04
C TYR A 167 1.37 1.00 -13.50
N ILE A 168 0.48 1.29 -14.46
CA ILE A 168 0.76 1.16 -15.89
C ILE A 168 1.91 2.09 -16.30
N VAL A 169 1.89 3.33 -15.83
CA VAL A 169 2.94 4.32 -16.13
C VAL A 169 4.26 3.90 -15.51
N ALA A 170 4.28 3.52 -14.23
CA ALA A 170 5.49 3.08 -13.55
C ALA A 170 6.09 1.80 -14.19
N SER A 171 5.24 0.83 -14.52
CA SER A 171 5.68 -0.48 -15.03
C SER A 171 6.01 -0.51 -16.53
N SER A 172 5.59 0.49 -17.32
CA SER A 172 5.78 0.48 -18.78
C SER A 172 6.43 1.74 -19.37
N LEU A 173 6.61 2.83 -18.61
CA LEU A 173 7.10 4.11 -19.17
C LEU A 173 8.31 4.70 -18.46
N TYR A 174 8.59 4.32 -17.21
CA TYR A 174 9.70 4.90 -16.44
C TYR A 174 11.05 4.41 -16.97
N PRO A 175 11.94 5.28 -17.48
CA PRO A 175 13.23 4.86 -18.04
C PRO A 175 14.08 4.04 -17.07
N GLU A 176 14.02 4.36 -15.78
CA GLU A 176 14.71 3.66 -14.70
C GLU A 176 14.18 2.24 -14.45
N VAL A 177 12.93 1.95 -14.86
CA VAL A 177 12.35 0.61 -14.85
C VAL A 177 12.70 -0.11 -16.16
N LEU A 178 12.47 0.55 -17.30
CA LEU A 178 12.68 0.00 -18.64
C LEU A 178 14.13 -0.43 -18.89
N THR A 179 15.08 0.41 -18.49
CA THR A 179 16.52 0.21 -18.76
C THR A 179 17.39 0.43 -17.51
N GLY A 180 16.88 1.04 -16.44
CA GLY A 180 17.65 1.25 -15.21
C GLY A 180 17.64 0.07 -14.24
N GLY A 181 16.82 -0.96 -14.49
CA GLY A 181 16.73 -2.15 -13.64
C GLY A 181 16.02 -1.94 -12.30
N ARG A 182 15.45 -0.76 -12.03
CA ARG A 182 14.70 -0.49 -10.80
C ARG A 182 13.36 -1.20 -10.82
N THR A 183 12.95 -1.68 -9.65
CA THR A 183 11.66 -2.35 -9.43
C THR A 183 10.82 -1.64 -8.38
N ASP A 184 11.42 -0.74 -7.60
CA ASP A 184 10.78 -0.08 -6.46
C ASP A 184 9.58 0.82 -6.81
N PRO A 185 9.51 1.54 -7.95
CA PRO A 185 8.32 2.31 -8.29
C PRO A 185 7.09 1.43 -8.52
N VAL A 186 7.30 0.21 -9.01
CA VAL A 186 6.23 -0.77 -9.25
C VAL A 186 5.90 -1.49 -7.95
N ARG A 187 6.93 -1.97 -7.24
CA ARG A 187 6.79 -2.71 -5.98
C ARG A 187 6.04 -1.93 -4.91
N ALA A 188 6.24 -0.62 -4.84
CA ALA A 188 5.59 0.26 -3.85
C ALA A 188 4.07 0.38 -4.02
N LEU A 189 3.55 0.13 -5.23
CA LEU A 189 2.11 0.18 -5.53
C LEU A 189 1.41 -1.15 -5.25
N LEU A 190 2.13 -2.24 -5.07
CA LEU A 190 1.52 -3.56 -4.92
C LEU A 190 0.93 -3.75 -3.52
N ASP A 191 -0.16 -4.49 -3.46
CA ASP A 191 -0.67 -5.08 -2.22
C ASP A 191 0.42 -5.95 -1.56
N ALA A 192 0.52 -5.88 -0.23
CA ALA A 192 1.50 -6.61 0.56
C ALA A 192 1.46 -8.13 0.30
N GLY A 193 0.27 -8.70 0.04
CA GLY A 193 0.07 -10.11 -0.28
C GLY A 193 0.66 -10.57 -1.61
N GLN A 194 1.04 -9.66 -2.51
CA GLN A 194 1.70 -10.00 -3.78
C GLN A 194 3.21 -9.78 -3.76
N LEU A 195 3.77 -9.20 -2.70
CA LEU A 195 5.19 -8.84 -2.64
C LEU A 195 6.13 -10.05 -2.69
N ASP A 196 5.77 -11.16 -2.05
CA ASP A 196 6.60 -12.37 -2.07
C ASP A 196 6.70 -12.95 -3.50
N GLN A 197 5.58 -13.00 -4.22
CA GLN A 197 5.57 -13.44 -5.63
C GLN A 197 6.34 -12.46 -6.51
N PHE A 198 6.18 -11.16 -6.29
CA PHE A 198 6.91 -10.13 -7.03
C PHE A 198 8.42 -10.32 -6.82
N ASP A 199 8.90 -10.36 -5.57
CA ASP A 199 10.31 -10.49 -5.24
C ASP A 199 10.91 -11.79 -5.82
N GLN A 200 10.18 -12.91 -5.70
CA GLN A 200 10.57 -14.18 -6.33
C GLN A 200 10.70 -14.08 -7.86
N SER A 201 9.85 -13.29 -8.52
CA SER A 201 9.89 -13.09 -9.98
C SER A 201 11.17 -12.39 -10.45
N PHE A 202 11.85 -11.63 -9.59
CA PHE A 202 13.12 -10.98 -9.92
C PHE A 202 14.33 -11.79 -9.45
N ASP A 203 14.22 -12.47 -8.30
CA ASP A 203 15.28 -13.33 -7.77
C ASP A 203 15.48 -14.60 -8.62
N ARG A 204 14.37 -15.23 -9.01
CA ARG A 204 14.35 -16.47 -9.82
C ARG A 204 13.27 -16.37 -10.92
N PRO A 205 13.48 -15.54 -11.95
CA PRO A 205 12.52 -15.40 -13.03
C PRO A 205 12.25 -16.74 -13.73
N ALA A 206 10.98 -17.05 -13.99
CA ALA A 206 10.58 -18.28 -14.65
C ALA A 206 9.33 -18.09 -15.54
N ALA A 207 9.26 -18.82 -16.66
CA ALA A 207 8.10 -18.86 -17.55
C ALA A 207 7.07 -19.90 -17.08
N ASP A 208 6.70 -19.87 -15.81
CA ASP A 208 5.79 -20.83 -15.15
C ASP A 208 4.36 -20.28 -15.00
N GLY A 209 4.09 -19.12 -15.60
CA GLY A 209 2.83 -18.41 -15.51
C GLY A 209 2.62 -17.66 -14.18
N ARG A 210 3.66 -17.51 -13.37
CA ARG A 210 3.61 -16.78 -12.07
C ARG A 210 4.85 -15.94 -11.76
N HIS A 211 6.02 -16.27 -12.31
CA HIS A 211 7.28 -15.65 -11.90
C HIS A 211 8.09 -15.02 -13.04
N ALA A 212 7.44 -14.65 -14.15
CA ALA A 212 8.07 -13.82 -15.17
C ALA A 212 8.10 -12.36 -14.72
N ALA A 213 9.30 -11.82 -14.50
CA ALA A 213 9.52 -10.39 -14.23
C ALA A 213 8.86 -9.48 -15.30
N THR A 214 8.88 -9.92 -16.56
CA THR A 214 8.24 -9.22 -17.69
C THR A 214 6.71 -9.25 -17.68
N GLY A 215 6.10 -10.15 -16.89
CA GLY A 215 4.67 -10.13 -16.61
C GLY A 215 4.28 -8.96 -15.69
N TRP A 216 5.19 -8.55 -14.79
CA TRP A 216 4.98 -7.41 -13.89
C TRP A 216 5.25 -6.07 -14.57
N LEU A 217 6.40 -5.95 -15.26
CA LEU A 217 6.84 -4.69 -15.85
C LEU A 217 7.61 -4.90 -17.15
N VAL A 218 7.62 -3.89 -18.01
CA VAL A 218 8.45 -3.89 -19.22
C VAL A 218 9.89 -3.58 -18.82
N ARG A 219 10.82 -4.44 -19.22
CA ARG A 219 12.24 -4.25 -18.96
C ARG A 219 13.09 -4.84 -20.06
N PHE A 220 14.17 -4.16 -20.37
CA PHE A 220 15.14 -4.53 -21.38
C PHE A 220 16.51 -4.76 -20.76
N ASP A 221 17.40 -5.45 -21.47
CA ASP A 221 18.81 -5.55 -21.10
C ASP A 221 19.56 -4.24 -21.39
N PRO A 222 19.97 -3.44 -20.39
CA PRO A 222 20.68 -2.19 -20.63
C PRO A 222 22.09 -2.39 -21.19
N ALA A 223 22.67 -3.60 -21.09
CA ALA A 223 23.94 -3.90 -21.73
C ALA A 223 23.79 -4.08 -23.25
N ARG A 224 22.56 -4.26 -23.76
CA ARG A 224 22.29 -4.57 -25.17
C ARG A 224 21.51 -3.51 -25.89
N VAL A 225 20.56 -2.85 -25.21
CA VAL A 225 19.70 -1.84 -25.82
C VAL A 225 19.61 -0.59 -24.96
N GLU A 226 19.37 0.53 -25.63
CA GLU A 226 19.00 1.80 -25.01
C GLU A 226 17.82 2.43 -25.76
N LEU A 227 17.05 3.27 -25.07
CA LEU A 227 15.98 4.04 -25.69
C LEU A 227 16.58 5.04 -26.69
N ALA A 228 16.10 5.02 -27.93
CA ALA A 228 16.52 5.95 -28.98
C ALA A 228 15.88 7.35 -28.86
N GLY A 229 14.99 7.55 -27.89
CA GLY A 229 14.34 8.81 -27.59
C GLY A 229 13.46 8.71 -26.34
N ARG A 230 12.90 9.84 -25.90
CA ARG A 230 11.99 9.89 -24.73
C ARG A 230 10.52 9.67 -25.10
N GLU A 231 10.21 9.73 -26.39
CA GLU A 231 8.85 9.59 -26.90
C GLU A 231 8.48 8.11 -27.02
N ILE A 232 7.95 7.54 -25.95
CA ILE A 232 7.29 6.23 -26.01
C ILE A 232 5.86 6.46 -26.46
N ARG A 233 5.44 5.75 -27.51
CA ARG A 233 4.08 5.86 -28.07
C ARG A 233 3.15 4.91 -27.35
N VAL A 234 1.98 5.39 -26.94
CA VAL A 234 1.02 4.62 -26.13
C VAL A 234 -0.40 4.84 -26.65
N GLN A 235 -1.15 3.74 -26.75
CA GLN A 235 -2.59 3.77 -26.96
C GLN A 235 -3.24 2.69 -26.11
N GLY A 236 -4.35 3.02 -25.46
CA GLY A 236 -5.11 2.05 -24.70
C GLY A 236 -6.30 2.64 -24.00
N SER A 237 -6.93 1.83 -23.16
CA SER A 237 -8.08 2.25 -22.37
C SER A 237 -8.12 1.55 -21.01
N LEU A 238 -8.83 2.19 -20.08
CA LEU A 238 -9.16 1.66 -18.76
C LEU A 238 -10.67 1.54 -18.65
N GLN A 239 -11.14 0.51 -17.96
CA GLN A 239 -12.55 0.29 -17.67
C GLN A 239 -12.69 -0.22 -16.25
N ALA A 240 -13.57 0.41 -15.46
CA ALA A 240 -13.86 -0.01 -14.10
C ALA A 240 -15.23 -0.68 -14.04
N ALA A 241 -15.32 -1.77 -13.29
CA ALA A 241 -16.56 -2.48 -13.02
C ALA A 241 -16.61 -2.92 -11.55
N GLU A 242 -17.79 -2.85 -10.94
CA GLU A 242 -18.02 -3.46 -9.64
C GLU A 242 -18.38 -4.93 -9.81
N THR A 243 -17.68 -5.83 -9.13
CA THR A 243 -17.95 -7.28 -9.20
C THR A 243 -18.75 -7.78 -7.99
N ASP A 244 -18.48 -7.22 -6.81
CA ASP A 244 -19.28 -7.42 -5.60
C ASP A 244 -19.27 -6.17 -4.71
N SER A 245 -20.01 -6.18 -3.60
CA SER A 245 -20.17 -5.04 -2.70
C SER A 245 -18.87 -4.57 -2.03
N SER A 246 -17.77 -5.30 -2.20
CA SER A 246 -16.45 -5.02 -1.62
C SER A 246 -15.32 -5.04 -2.65
N THR A 247 -15.64 -5.21 -3.94
CA THR A 247 -14.63 -5.40 -4.99
C THR A 247 -14.93 -4.55 -6.22
N LEU A 248 -13.98 -3.68 -6.55
CA LEU A 248 -13.91 -3.02 -7.84
C LEU A 248 -12.81 -3.67 -8.67
N GLU A 249 -13.09 -3.98 -9.93
CA GLU A 249 -12.09 -4.43 -10.89
C GLU A 249 -11.84 -3.36 -11.94
N VAL A 250 -10.58 -3.24 -12.36
CA VAL A 250 -10.18 -2.35 -13.45
C VAL A 250 -9.47 -3.19 -14.50
N GLY A 251 -10.08 -3.27 -15.68
CA GLY A 251 -9.46 -3.83 -16.87
C GLY A 251 -8.65 -2.76 -17.61
N ALA A 252 -7.45 -3.12 -18.07
CA ALA A 252 -6.59 -2.25 -18.87
C ALA A 252 -6.08 -3.01 -20.10
N ASP A 253 -6.19 -2.41 -21.28
CA ASP A 253 -5.58 -2.91 -22.52
C ASP A 253 -4.80 -1.76 -23.15
N HIS A 254 -3.47 -1.87 -23.14
CA HIS A 254 -2.57 -0.84 -23.64
C HIS A 254 -1.49 -1.43 -24.53
N THR A 255 -1.23 -0.75 -25.65
CA THR A 255 -0.10 -1.01 -26.52
C THR A 255 0.94 0.10 -26.38
N PHE A 256 2.18 -0.29 -26.09
CA PHE A 256 3.35 0.57 -25.94
C PHE A 256 4.31 0.30 -27.10
N VAL A 257 4.85 1.36 -27.70
CA VAL A 257 5.85 1.26 -28.76
C VAL A 257 7.08 2.07 -28.38
N TYR A 258 8.22 1.38 -28.32
CA TYR A 258 9.51 1.89 -27.92
C TYR A 258 10.44 1.94 -29.13
N ALA A 259 11.11 3.06 -29.35
CA ALA A 259 12.25 3.11 -30.27
C ALA A 259 13.52 2.70 -29.53
N LEU A 260 14.18 1.64 -30.00
CA LEU A 260 15.36 1.05 -29.38
C LEU A 260 16.54 1.04 -30.35
N LYS A 261 17.74 1.22 -29.81
CA LYS A 261 19.01 1.06 -30.55
C LYS A 261 20.02 0.27 -29.72
N PRO A 262 21.12 -0.24 -30.31
CA PRO A 262 22.14 -0.95 -29.54
C PRO A 262 22.72 -0.05 -28.44
N ALA A 263 22.95 -0.61 -27.25
CA ALA A 263 23.53 0.13 -26.13
C ALA A 263 24.93 0.67 -26.48
N GLY A 264 25.22 1.92 -26.08
CA GLY A 264 26.52 2.56 -26.34
C GLY A 264 26.78 2.91 -27.81
N SER A 265 25.77 2.81 -28.67
CA SER A 265 25.89 3.16 -30.08
C SER A 265 25.76 4.68 -30.31
N GLY A 266 26.39 5.17 -31.38
CA GLY A 266 26.35 6.60 -31.73
C GLY A 266 24.93 7.11 -32.01
N ALA A 267 24.79 8.44 -32.09
CA ALA A 267 23.49 9.10 -32.32
C ALA A 267 22.80 8.70 -33.65
N HIS A 268 23.57 8.22 -34.63
CA HIS A 268 23.06 7.81 -35.95
C HIS A 268 22.92 6.29 -36.11
N ALA A 269 23.09 5.52 -35.05
CA ALA A 269 22.84 4.08 -35.12
C ALA A 269 21.37 3.83 -35.47
N PRO A 270 21.07 2.86 -36.35
CA PRO A 270 19.70 2.58 -36.73
C PRO A 270 18.91 2.12 -35.51
N SER A 271 17.77 2.76 -35.31
CA SER A 271 16.77 2.39 -34.32
C SER A 271 15.77 1.44 -34.95
N SER A 272 15.08 0.67 -34.11
CA SER A 272 13.93 -0.18 -34.49
C SER A 272 12.81 0.01 -33.49
N LEU A 273 11.57 -0.22 -33.93
CA LEU A 273 10.42 -0.19 -33.02
C LEU A 273 10.25 -1.54 -32.33
N PHE A 274 9.94 -1.51 -31.04
CA PHE A 274 9.56 -2.64 -30.21
C PHE A 274 8.19 -2.38 -29.61
N THR A 275 7.25 -3.29 -29.83
CA THR A 275 5.84 -3.15 -29.46
C THR A 275 5.52 -4.13 -28.34
N VAL A 276 4.84 -3.65 -27.31
CA VAL A 276 4.31 -4.46 -26.20
C VAL A 276 2.83 -4.15 -26.03
N ARG A 277 1.97 -5.15 -26.19
CA ARG A 277 0.56 -5.07 -25.76
C ARG A 277 0.42 -5.74 -24.42
N ARG A 278 -0.21 -5.07 -23.46
CA ARG A 278 -0.46 -5.58 -22.10
C ARG A 278 -1.94 -5.47 -21.81
N GLU A 279 -2.55 -6.61 -21.52
CA GLU A 279 -3.89 -6.72 -20.94
C GLU A 279 -3.75 -7.06 -19.45
N LEU A 280 -4.18 -6.15 -18.59
CA LEU A 280 -4.08 -6.28 -17.13
C LEU A 280 -5.47 -6.26 -16.51
N GLN A 281 -5.68 -7.11 -15.49
CA GLN A 281 -6.86 -7.08 -14.65
C GLN A 281 -6.44 -6.76 -13.23
N PHE A 282 -6.91 -5.62 -12.72
CA PHE A 282 -6.66 -5.15 -11.38
C PHE A 282 -7.87 -5.38 -10.50
N ARG A 283 -7.63 -5.65 -9.22
CA ARG A 283 -8.64 -5.76 -8.17
C ARG A 283 -8.35 -4.73 -7.09
N PHE A 284 -9.41 -4.11 -6.60
CA PHE A 284 -9.38 -3.14 -5.51
C PHE A 284 -10.47 -3.43 -4.49
N THR A 285 -10.06 -3.53 -3.24
CA THR A 285 -10.91 -3.47 -2.05
C THR A 285 -10.93 -2.04 -1.50
N PRO A 286 -11.88 -1.69 -0.62
CA PRO A 286 -11.85 -0.38 0.05
C PRO A 286 -10.55 -0.09 0.80
N ASP A 287 -9.87 -1.11 1.32
CA ASP A 287 -8.57 -0.96 1.97
C ASP A 287 -7.45 -0.67 0.97
N ASP A 288 -7.44 -1.33 -0.19
CA ASP A 288 -6.47 -1.05 -1.28
C ASP A 288 -6.56 0.42 -1.72
N LEU A 289 -7.79 0.92 -1.88
CA LEU A 289 -8.02 2.34 -2.22
C LEU A 289 -7.52 3.30 -1.13
N ARG A 290 -7.68 2.93 0.14
CA ARG A 290 -7.21 3.74 1.29
C ARG A 290 -5.70 3.72 1.43
N LEU A 291 -5.07 2.58 1.12
CA LEU A 291 -3.62 2.37 1.22
C LEU A 291 -2.87 2.74 -0.06
N HIS A 292 -3.59 3.11 -1.13
CA HIS A 292 -3.05 3.41 -2.45
C HIS A 292 -2.27 2.23 -3.04
N GLN A 293 -2.86 1.04 -2.95
CA GLN A 293 -2.30 -0.22 -3.41
C GLN A 293 -3.14 -0.85 -4.52
N VAL A 294 -2.54 -1.76 -5.27
CA VAL A 294 -3.20 -2.53 -6.32
C VAL A 294 -2.89 -4.02 -6.19
N GLN A 295 -3.93 -4.84 -6.38
CA GLN A 295 -3.80 -6.28 -6.62
C GLN A 295 -3.93 -6.53 -8.12
N ILE A 296 -3.04 -7.34 -8.70
CA ILE A 296 -3.10 -7.72 -10.11
C ILE A 296 -3.49 -9.18 -10.21
N LEU A 297 -4.63 -9.45 -10.84
CA LEU A 297 -5.14 -10.81 -11.00
C LEU A 297 -4.53 -11.49 -12.23
N VAL A 298 -4.50 -10.76 -13.35
CA VAL A 298 -4.07 -11.28 -14.65
C VAL A 298 -3.15 -10.29 -15.35
N SER A 299 -2.09 -10.82 -15.96
CA SER A 299 -1.22 -10.09 -16.88
C SER A 299 -0.99 -10.90 -18.16
N TYR A 300 -1.56 -10.45 -19.27
CA TYR A 300 -1.31 -11.03 -20.59
C TYR A 300 -0.49 -10.05 -21.41
N THR A 301 0.70 -10.47 -21.83
CA THR A 301 1.67 -9.61 -22.50
C THR A 301 2.10 -10.22 -23.83
N GLU A 302 1.96 -9.46 -24.90
CA GLU A 302 2.49 -9.79 -26.23
C GLU A 302 3.59 -8.80 -26.57
N ALA A 303 4.78 -9.27 -26.93
CA ALA A 303 5.95 -8.40 -27.13
C ALA A 303 6.78 -8.79 -28.35
N GLY A 304 7.18 -7.83 -29.17
CA GLY A 304 8.04 -8.10 -30.32
C GLY A 304 8.62 -6.83 -30.97
N PRO A 305 9.64 -6.97 -31.83
CA PRO A 305 10.17 -8.22 -32.36
C PRO A 305 11.12 -8.95 -31.38
N LEU A 306 10.84 -10.24 -31.12
CA LEU A 306 11.62 -11.14 -30.26
C LEU A 306 11.98 -12.43 -30.99
N SER A 307 12.88 -13.24 -30.43
CA SER A 307 13.06 -14.64 -30.86
C SER A 307 12.28 -15.58 -29.95
N CYS A 308 11.52 -16.52 -30.53
CA CYS A 308 10.77 -17.54 -29.78
C CYS A 308 11.64 -18.43 -28.89
N ALA A 309 12.94 -18.55 -29.19
CA ALA A 309 13.88 -19.36 -28.44
C ALA A 309 14.53 -18.60 -27.26
N GLY A 310 14.27 -17.30 -27.12
CA GLY A 310 14.82 -16.47 -26.05
C GLY A 310 14.05 -16.59 -24.73
N ASP A 311 14.75 -16.46 -23.61
CA ASP A 311 14.11 -16.34 -22.30
C ASP A 311 13.53 -14.92 -22.14
N SER A 312 12.20 -14.83 -22.23
CA SER A 312 11.49 -13.57 -22.03
C SER A 312 11.02 -13.38 -20.59
N ALA A 313 11.26 -14.33 -19.67
CA ALA A 313 10.76 -14.24 -18.30
C ALA A 313 11.52 -13.17 -17.48
N ARG A 314 12.85 -13.09 -17.65
CA ARG A 314 13.70 -12.15 -16.91
C ARG A 314 13.61 -10.72 -17.42
N GLN A 315 13.71 -10.55 -18.73
CA GLN A 315 13.73 -9.27 -19.45
C GLN A 315 13.51 -9.53 -20.93
N PHE A 316 13.09 -8.51 -21.67
CA PHE A 316 13.01 -8.60 -23.13
C PHE A 316 14.40 -8.43 -23.75
N GLU A 317 14.68 -9.24 -24.76
CA GLU A 317 15.86 -9.15 -25.63
C GLU A 317 15.43 -8.83 -27.07
N PRO A 318 15.18 -7.55 -27.38
CA PRO A 318 14.69 -7.14 -28.70
C PRO A 318 15.62 -7.55 -29.84
N LEU A 319 15.02 -7.99 -30.94
CA LEU A 319 15.71 -8.02 -32.23
C LEU A 319 15.78 -6.59 -32.76
N LEU A 320 16.98 -6.11 -33.02
CA LEU A 320 17.21 -4.74 -33.49
C LEU A 320 17.26 -4.67 -35.03
N ALA A 321 17.26 -3.46 -35.56
CA ALA A 321 17.35 -3.15 -36.99
C ALA A 321 18.29 -4.10 -37.76
N GLY A 322 17.76 -4.75 -38.80
CA GLY A 322 18.48 -5.68 -39.68
C GLY A 322 18.64 -7.11 -39.16
N GLN A 323 18.32 -7.38 -37.90
CA GLN A 323 18.33 -8.73 -37.33
C GLN A 323 17.10 -9.53 -37.77
N THR A 324 17.22 -10.86 -37.72
CA THR A 324 16.11 -11.79 -37.99
C THR A 324 15.90 -12.70 -36.79
N ALA A 325 14.70 -13.24 -36.64
CA ALA A 325 14.45 -14.28 -35.65
C ALA A 325 15.32 -15.51 -35.96
N LYS A 326 16.03 -16.02 -34.94
CA LYS A 326 16.71 -17.31 -35.05
C LYS A 326 15.67 -18.42 -35.22
N ALA A 327 15.98 -19.41 -36.04
CA ALA A 327 15.20 -20.65 -36.08
C ALA A 327 15.22 -21.30 -34.70
N GLY A 328 14.04 -21.59 -34.17
CA GLY A 328 13.87 -22.20 -32.86
C GLY A 328 12.42 -22.14 -32.42
N SER A 329 11.98 -23.22 -31.77
CA SER A 329 10.67 -23.29 -31.13
C SER A 329 10.79 -22.86 -29.67
N PRO A 330 9.68 -22.44 -29.03
CA PRO A 330 9.63 -22.30 -27.58
C PRO A 330 10.10 -23.58 -26.87
N PRO A 331 10.55 -23.49 -25.60
CA PRO A 331 10.84 -24.66 -24.79
C PRO A 331 9.68 -25.66 -24.81
N GLY A 332 10.01 -26.95 -24.79
CA GLY A 332 9.00 -28.01 -24.73
C GLY A 332 8.12 -27.86 -23.49
N THR A 333 6.82 -28.09 -23.65
CA THR A 333 5.87 -28.12 -22.53
C THR A 333 5.74 -29.57 -22.03
N ASP A 334 5.98 -29.80 -20.74
CA ASP A 334 5.74 -31.10 -20.10
C ASP A 334 4.27 -31.20 -19.64
N PRO A 335 3.44 -32.07 -20.25
CA PRO A 335 2.02 -32.19 -19.87
C PRO A 335 1.80 -32.79 -18.48
N TYR A 336 2.84 -33.35 -17.84
CA TYR A 336 2.78 -33.87 -16.48
C TYR A 336 3.23 -32.85 -15.43
N ALA A 337 3.82 -31.72 -15.84
CA ALA A 337 4.18 -30.66 -14.93
C ALA A 337 2.92 -29.86 -14.55
N THR A 338 2.64 -29.76 -13.26
CA THR A 338 1.41 -29.13 -12.73
C THR A 338 1.48 -27.61 -12.64
N ASP A 339 2.67 -27.04 -12.79
CA ASP A 339 2.96 -25.62 -12.52
C ASP A 339 3.67 -24.93 -13.68
N THR A 340 3.51 -25.42 -14.92
CA THR A 340 4.16 -24.81 -16.09
C THR A 340 3.11 -24.32 -17.08
N ALA A 341 3.16 -23.02 -17.40
CA ALA A 341 2.36 -22.46 -18.48
C ALA A 341 2.88 -22.99 -19.82
N ALA A 342 1.98 -23.21 -20.79
CA ALA A 342 2.38 -23.59 -22.13
C ALA A 342 3.27 -22.49 -22.75
N ALA A 343 4.42 -22.88 -23.29
CA ALA A 343 5.32 -21.95 -23.96
C ALA A 343 4.75 -21.61 -25.35
N VAL A 344 4.11 -20.46 -25.47
CA VAL A 344 3.52 -19.98 -26.74
C VAL A 344 4.46 -18.96 -27.38
N CYS A 345 4.55 -18.98 -28.71
CA CYS A 345 5.15 -17.90 -29.49
C CYS A 345 4.23 -17.52 -30.63
N GLY A 346 4.08 -16.21 -30.87
CA GLY A 346 3.32 -15.67 -31.98
C GLY A 346 4.22 -15.22 -33.13
N SER A 347 3.63 -15.03 -34.30
CA SER A 347 4.27 -14.31 -35.41
C SER A 347 3.92 -12.83 -35.35
N LEU A 348 4.92 -11.95 -35.37
CA LEU A 348 4.70 -10.51 -35.52
C LEU A 348 4.17 -10.23 -36.93
N ALA A 349 3.01 -9.59 -37.02
CA ALA A 349 2.41 -9.23 -38.29
C ALA A 349 3.22 -8.12 -38.97
N HIS A 350 3.47 -8.24 -40.28
CA HIS A 350 4.19 -7.22 -41.05
C HIS A 350 3.50 -5.84 -40.96
N SER A 351 2.16 -5.80 -40.88
CA SER A 351 1.39 -4.56 -40.73
C SER A 351 1.60 -3.85 -39.38
N ALA A 352 2.18 -4.53 -38.38
CA ALA A 352 2.55 -3.94 -37.09
C ALA A 352 3.95 -3.33 -37.12
N GLU A 353 4.76 -3.60 -38.16
CA GLU A 353 6.11 -3.08 -38.32
C GLU A 353 6.10 -1.77 -39.14
N PRO A 354 7.08 -0.87 -38.93
CA PRO A 354 7.17 0.34 -39.74
C PRO A 354 7.54 0.01 -41.19
N THR A 355 6.96 0.76 -42.12
CA THR A 355 7.32 0.67 -43.55
C THR A 355 8.50 1.60 -43.81
N VAL A 356 9.70 1.04 -43.94
CA VAL A 356 10.93 1.77 -44.29
C VAL A 356 11.28 1.51 -45.76
N GLY A 357 11.56 2.58 -46.51
CA GLY A 357 11.82 2.54 -47.96
C GLY A 357 13.21 2.07 -48.35
#